data_AF-A0A2I0NYZ1-F1
#
_entry.id   AF-A0A2I0NYZ1-F1
#
_cell.length_a   1.000
_cell.length_b   1.000
_cell.length_c   1.000
_cell.angle_alpha   90.00
_cell.angle_beta   90.00
_cell.angle_gamma   90.00
#
_symmetry.space_group_name_H-M   'P 1'
#
loop_
_entity.id
_entity.type
_entity.pdbx_description
1 polymer ?
#
loop_
_entity_poly.entity_id
_entity_poly.type
_entity_poly.pdbx_seq_one_letter_code
_entity_poly.pdbx_strand_id
1 'polypeptide(L)'
;MDDDYVSSADMAEQALSQAVDEHIEKSKEAIEHIESLEEKIRSWNMEDIREIKLMITEMRALLQKQFQVQIENFMNMSRIPTQKVPDVLKHAYKIVCIDKRGYALYGHEMDKITHIKKIAEHYQQRQAACKQSAKAEK
;
A
#
# COMPACT_ATOMS: atom_id res chain seq x y z
N MET A 1 -53.84 -23.36 18.88
CA MET A 1 -53.17 -22.37 18.04
C MET A 1 -52.09 -21.82 18.93
N ASP A 2 -50.91 -22.41 18.84
CA ASP A 2 -49.77 -22.01 19.65
C ASP A 2 -49.21 -20.73 19.03
N ASP A 3 -49.38 -19.62 19.73
CA ASP A 3 -48.80 -18.34 19.37
C ASP A 3 -47.27 -18.47 19.48
N ASP A 4 -46.59 -18.33 18.35
CA ASP A 4 -45.16 -18.08 18.24
C ASP A 4 -44.82 -16.73 18.90
N TYR A 5 -44.87 -16.66 20.24
CA TYR A 5 -44.39 -15.52 21.00
C TYR A 5 -42.87 -15.65 21.16
N VAL A 6 -42.15 -15.47 20.05
CA VAL A 6 -40.70 -15.25 20.11
C VAL A 6 -40.51 -14.01 20.95
N SER A 7 -39.85 -14.14 22.10
CA SER A 7 -39.61 -12.99 22.96
C SER A 7 -38.81 -11.96 22.18
N SER A 8 -39.10 -10.66 22.38
CA SER A 8 -38.28 -9.57 21.82
C SER A 8 -36.78 -9.78 22.14
N ALA A 9 -36.47 -10.42 23.28
CA ALA A 9 -35.13 -10.84 23.65
C ALA A 9 -34.55 -11.92 22.72
N ASP A 10 -35.31 -12.98 22.41
CA ASP A 10 -34.85 -14.06 21.52
C ASP A 10 -34.63 -13.54 20.08
N MET A 11 -35.49 -12.62 19.61
CA MET A 11 -35.28 -11.95 18.32
C MET A 11 -34.04 -11.05 18.32
N ALA A 12 -33.76 -10.35 19.42
CA ALA A 12 -32.57 -9.52 19.56
C ALA A 12 -31.29 -10.38 19.62
N GLU A 13 -31.30 -11.49 20.34
CA GLU A 13 -30.18 -12.44 20.39
C GLU A 13 -29.90 -13.06 19.02
N GLN A 14 -30.94 -13.47 18.28
CA GLN A 14 -30.80 -13.98 16.92
C GLN A 14 -30.22 -12.92 15.97
N ALA A 15 -30.71 -11.67 16.03
CA ALA A 15 -30.19 -10.58 15.22
C ALA A 15 -28.72 -10.26 15.55
N LEU A 16 -28.34 -10.30 16.83
CA LEU A 16 -26.96 -10.11 17.27
C LEU A 16 -26.05 -11.26 16.78
N SER A 17 -26.49 -12.51 16.89
CA SER A 17 -25.74 -13.67 16.38
C SER A 17 -25.51 -13.56 14.87
N GLN A 18 -26.55 -13.24 14.10
CA GLN A 18 -26.44 -13.04 12.66
C GLN A 18 -25.48 -11.89 12.30
N ALA A 19 -25.56 -10.76 13.00
CA ALA A 19 -24.66 -9.64 12.77
C ALA A 19 -23.19 -9.99 13.07
N VAL A 20 -22.95 -10.80 14.11
CA VAL A 20 -21.61 -11.30 14.46
C VAL A 20 -21.09 -12.26 13.38
N ASP A 21 -21.91 -13.23 12.96
CA ASP A 21 -21.52 -14.20 11.93
C ASP A 21 -21.21 -13.49 10.59
N GLU A 22 -22.05 -12.53 10.18
CA GLU A 22 -21.78 -11.71 9.00
C GLU A 22 -20.49 -10.89 9.12
N HIS A 23 -20.18 -10.36 10.31
CA HIS A 23 -18.96 -9.60 10.54
C HIS A 23 -17.72 -10.51 10.46
N ILE A 24 -17.80 -11.71 11.03
CA ILE A 24 -16.75 -12.72 10.94
C ILE A 24 -16.50 -13.09 9.48
N GLU A 25 -17.57 -13.33 8.71
CA GLU A 25 -17.43 -13.74 7.31
C GLU A 25 -16.83 -12.63 6.43
N LYS A 26 -17.31 -11.39 6.56
CA LYS A 26 -16.73 -10.23 5.87
C LYS A 26 -15.26 -10.01 6.24
N SER A 27 -14.88 -10.33 7.48
CA SER A 27 -13.49 -10.24 7.92
C SER A 27 -12.62 -11.32 7.29
N LYS A 28 -13.11 -12.55 7.14
CA LYS A 28 -12.39 -13.63 6.44
C LYS A 28 -12.17 -13.29 4.96
N GLU A 29 -13.21 -12.87 4.26
CA GLU A 29 -13.11 -12.45 2.85
C GLU A 29 -12.08 -11.34 2.66
N ALA A 30 -12.03 -10.38 3.59
CA ALA A 30 -11.04 -9.31 3.56
C ALA A 30 -9.62 -9.83 3.77
N ILE A 31 -9.41 -10.78 4.69
CA ILE A 31 -8.11 -11.40 4.94
C ILE A 31 -7.64 -12.16 3.70
N GLU A 32 -8.49 -13.01 3.13
CA GLU A 32 -8.16 -13.78 1.92
C GLU A 32 -7.79 -12.85 0.74
N HIS A 33 -8.51 -11.74 0.59
CA HIS A 33 -8.20 -10.77 -0.44
C HIS A 33 -6.85 -10.06 -0.20
N ILE A 34 -6.55 -9.70 1.06
CA ILE A 34 -5.27 -9.09 1.43
C ILE A 34 -4.11 -10.07 1.17
N GLU A 35 -4.28 -11.36 1.51
CA GLU A 35 -3.29 -12.40 1.24
C GLU A 35 -3.05 -12.56 -0.27
N SER A 36 -4.12 -12.61 -1.07
CA SER A 36 -4.00 -12.66 -2.53
C SER A 36 -3.26 -11.46 -3.11
N LEU A 37 -3.53 -10.25 -2.60
CA LEU A 37 -2.83 -9.03 -3.01
C LEU A 37 -1.36 -9.07 -2.61
N GLU A 38 -1.06 -9.55 -1.40
CA GLU A 38 0.30 -9.69 -0.93
C GLU A 38 1.13 -10.61 -1.84
N GLU A 39 0.60 -11.77 -2.19
CA GLU A 39 1.25 -12.71 -3.08
C GLU A 39 1.52 -12.10 -4.46
N LYS A 40 0.53 -11.40 -5.04
CA LYS A 40 0.68 -10.71 -6.33
C LYS A 40 1.71 -9.60 -6.28
N ILE A 41 1.75 -8.82 -5.20
CA ILE A 41 2.75 -7.77 -4.99
C ILE A 41 4.15 -8.36 -4.88
N ARG A 42 4.32 -9.46 -4.12
CA ARG A 42 5.60 -10.14 -3.94
C ARG A 42 6.10 -10.84 -5.21
N SER A 43 5.18 -11.35 -6.04
CA SER A 43 5.47 -12.04 -7.30
C SER A 43 5.40 -11.13 -8.54
N TRP A 44 5.26 -9.82 -8.34
CA TRP A 44 5.10 -8.87 -9.43
C TRP A 44 6.24 -8.95 -10.45
N ASN A 45 5.87 -9.05 -11.72
CA ASN A 45 6.79 -9.28 -12.85
C ASN A 45 7.57 -8.04 -13.32
N MET A 46 7.37 -6.89 -12.66
CA MET A 46 7.97 -5.59 -12.96
C MET A 46 7.61 -5.03 -14.34
N GLU A 47 6.48 -5.39 -14.95
CA GLU A 47 6.12 -4.91 -16.29
C GLU A 47 5.45 -3.53 -16.29
N ASP A 48 4.40 -3.33 -15.48
CA ASP A 48 3.71 -2.04 -15.37
C ASP A 48 3.65 -1.56 -13.91
N ILE A 49 4.30 -0.42 -13.65
CA ILE A 49 4.30 0.25 -12.34
C ILE A 49 2.90 0.66 -11.87
N ARG A 50 1.94 0.80 -12.79
CA ARG A 50 0.56 1.18 -12.46
C ARG A 50 -0.20 0.04 -11.80
N GLU A 51 0.08 -1.20 -12.19
CA GLU A 51 -0.52 -2.39 -11.58
C GLU A 51 -0.08 -2.51 -10.12
N ILE A 52 1.22 -2.39 -9.85
CA ILE A 52 1.74 -2.45 -8.48
C ILE A 52 1.18 -1.31 -7.62
N LYS A 53 1.05 -0.10 -8.19
CA LYS A 53 0.39 1.02 -7.51
C LYS A 53 -1.06 0.68 -7.17
N LEU A 54 -1.82 0.11 -8.11
CA LEU A 54 -3.22 -0.26 -7.90
C LEU A 54 -3.33 -1.28 -6.76
N MET A 55 -2.56 -2.35 -6.81
CA MET A 55 -2.56 -3.41 -5.79
C MET A 55 -2.19 -2.86 -4.40
N ILE A 56 -1.15 -2.02 -4.30
CA ILE A 56 -0.74 -1.38 -3.03
C ILE A 56 -1.85 -0.46 -2.51
N THR A 57 -2.49 0.32 -3.39
CA THR A 57 -3.56 1.24 -3.01
C THR A 57 -4.78 0.48 -2.51
N GLU A 58 -5.16 -0.59 -3.20
CA GLU A 58 -6.26 -1.47 -2.81
C GLU A 58 -6.00 -2.16 -1.47
N MET A 59 -4.81 -2.74 -1.29
CA MET A 59 -4.41 -3.37 -0.05
C MET A 59 -4.42 -2.38 1.12
N ARG A 60 -3.90 -1.15 0.91
CA ARG A 60 -3.95 -0.08 1.91
C ARG A 60 -5.40 0.25 2.30
N ALA A 61 -6.29 0.36 1.32
CA ALA A 61 -7.70 0.66 1.58
C ALA A 61 -8.39 -0.44 2.40
N LEU A 62 -8.11 -1.72 2.09
CA LEU A 62 -8.65 -2.87 2.84
C LEU A 62 -8.13 -2.89 4.28
N LEU A 63 -6.81 -2.77 4.46
CA LEU A 63 -6.18 -2.76 5.78
C LEU A 63 -6.68 -1.60 6.66
N GLN A 64 -6.81 -0.41 6.09
CA GLN A 64 -7.30 0.76 6.81
C GLN A 64 -8.78 0.61 7.20
N LYS A 65 -9.62 0.09 6.27
CA LYS A 65 -11.07 -0.02 6.49
C LYS A 65 -11.42 -1.12 7.50
N GLN A 66 -10.75 -2.27 7.44
CA GLN A 66 -11.13 -3.45 8.21
C GLN A 66 -10.34 -3.58 9.52
N PHE A 67 -9.07 -3.16 9.53
CA PHE A 67 -8.16 -3.42 10.64
C PHE A 67 -7.54 -2.15 11.24
N GLN A 68 -7.73 -0.98 10.60
CA GLN A 68 -7.06 0.28 10.96
C GLN A 68 -5.51 0.15 10.98
N VAL A 69 -4.98 -0.70 10.11
CA VAL A 69 -3.54 -1.01 10.01
C VAL A 69 -2.93 -0.29 8.81
N GLN A 70 -1.74 0.27 9.01
CA GLN A 70 -0.91 0.82 7.94
C GLN A 70 -0.21 -0.32 7.17
N ILE A 71 -0.14 -0.20 5.84
CA ILE A 71 0.43 -1.25 4.98
C ILE A 71 1.90 -1.54 5.29
N GLU A 72 2.65 -0.54 5.74
CA GLU A 72 4.06 -0.65 6.12
C GLU A 72 4.28 -1.54 7.36
N ASN A 73 3.26 -1.68 8.21
CA ASN A 73 3.29 -2.59 9.36
C ASN A 73 2.90 -4.03 8.97
N PHE A 74 2.20 -4.19 7.85
CA PHE A 74 1.76 -5.49 7.36
C PHE A 74 2.81 -6.14 6.44
N MET A 75 3.35 -5.37 5.49
CA MET A 75 4.31 -5.86 4.51
C MET A 75 5.62 -5.08 4.55
N ASN A 76 6.73 -5.81 4.47
CA ASN A 76 8.03 -5.20 4.24
C ASN A 76 8.16 -4.72 2.78
N MET A 77 7.90 -3.43 2.55
CA MET A 77 7.95 -2.78 1.22
C MET A 77 9.31 -2.90 0.53
N SER A 78 10.40 -3.15 1.27
CA SER A 78 11.73 -3.36 0.67
C SER A 78 11.88 -4.69 -0.08
N ARG A 79 10.95 -5.64 0.15
CA ARG A 79 10.93 -6.96 -0.51
C ARG A 79 10.16 -6.97 -1.84
N ILE A 80 9.53 -5.85 -2.21
CA ILE A 80 8.83 -5.74 -3.49
C ILE A 80 9.86 -5.84 -4.63
N PRO A 81 9.61 -6.67 -5.66
CA PRO A 81 10.48 -6.75 -6.83
C PRO A 81 10.73 -5.37 -7.43
N THR A 82 12.00 -5.06 -7.70
CA THR A 82 12.40 -3.75 -8.24
C THR A 82 13.71 -3.84 -9.00
N GLN A 83 13.88 -2.99 -10.00
CA GLN A 83 15.21 -2.72 -10.55
C GLN A 83 16.14 -2.10 -9.51
N LYS A 84 17.45 -2.22 -9.75
CA LYS A 84 18.49 -1.64 -8.90
C LYS A 84 18.42 -0.12 -8.91
N VAL A 85 18.37 0.47 -7.71
CA VAL A 85 18.33 1.92 -7.50
C VAL A 85 19.47 2.31 -6.57
N PRO A 86 20.18 3.42 -6.83
CA PRO A 86 21.11 3.98 -5.85
C PRO A 86 20.39 4.28 -4.52
N ASP A 87 20.94 3.80 -3.41
CA ASP A 87 20.33 3.97 -2.08
C ASP A 87 20.04 5.44 -1.76
N VAL A 88 20.94 6.34 -2.17
CA VAL A 88 20.77 7.78 -1.97
C VAL A 88 19.46 8.28 -2.58
N LEU A 89 19.11 7.85 -3.79
CA LEU A 89 17.85 8.23 -4.44
C LEU A 89 16.67 7.52 -3.77
N LYS A 90 16.84 6.25 -3.42
CA LYS A 90 15.81 5.45 -2.74
C LYS A 90 15.36 6.11 -1.44
N HIS A 91 16.30 6.56 -0.61
CA HIS A 91 15.99 7.22 0.66
C HIS A 91 15.48 8.65 0.47
N ALA A 92 16.10 9.44 -0.43
CA ALA A 92 15.75 10.84 -0.62
C ALA A 92 14.33 11.04 -1.19
N TYR A 93 13.87 10.13 -2.06
CA TYR A 93 12.57 10.24 -2.71
C TYR A 93 11.55 9.20 -2.23
N LYS A 94 11.93 8.35 -1.27
CA LYS A 94 11.10 7.22 -0.79
C LYS A 94 10.65 6.35 -1.96
N ILE A 95 11.62 5.89 -2.75
CA ILE A 95 11.32 4.99 -3.89
C ILE A 95 11.00 3.60 -3.33
N VAL A 96 9.84 3.11 -3.70
CA VAL A 96 9.34 1.78 -3.31
C VAL A 96 9.88 0.74 -4.27
N CYS A 97 9.55 0.87 -5.55
CA CYS A 97 9.96 -0.04 -6.60
C CYS A 97 10.07 0.68 -7.96
N ILE A 98 10.75 0.03 -8.91
CA ILE A 98 10.93 0.48 -10.29
C ILE A 98 10.61 -0.68 -11.24
N ASP A 99 9.81 -0.38 -12.27
CA ASP A 99 9.48 -1.32 -13.34
C ASP A 99 10.66 -1.53 -14.33
N LYS A 100 10.49 -2.45 -15.27
CA LYS A 100 11.47 -2.74 -16.32
C LYS A 100 11.76 -1.56 -17.24
N ARG A 101 10.82 -0.63 -17.33
CA ARG A 101 10.83 0.55 -18.22
C ARG A 101 11.47 1.76 -17.55
N GLY A 102 11.86 1.66 -16.28
CA GLY A 102 12.48 2.72 -15.51
C GLY A 102 11.50 3.70 -14.85
N TYR A 103 10.21 3.36 -14.76
CA TYR A 103 9.25 4.13 -13.96
C TYR A 103 9.28 3.68 -12.51
N ALA A 104 9.45 4.65 -11.62
CA ALA A 104 9.50 4.47 -10.19
C ALA A 104 8.17 4.84 -9.54
N LEU A 105 7.73 4.00 -8.61
CA LEU A 105 6.71 4.34 -7.61
C LEU A 105 7.42 4.96 -6.40
N TYR A 106 7.02 6.18 -6.02
CA TYR A 106 7.71 6.93 -4.98
C TYR A 106 6.77 7.88 -4.24
N GLY A 107 7.28 8.49 -3.16
CA GLY A 107 6.53 9.38 -2.28
C GLY A 107 6.15 8.72 -0.97
N HIS A 108 5.72 9.53 0.01
CA HIS A 108 5.37 9.04 1.33
C HIS A 108 4.13 8.14 1.30
N GLU A 109 3.13 8.53 0.51
CA GLU A 109 1.88 7.80 0.31
C GLU A 109 1.95 6.79 -0.84
N MET A 110 3.12 6.63 -1.47
CA MET A 110 3.33 5.72 -2.60
C MET A 110 2.36 5.98 -3.77
N ASP A 111 2.05 7.25 -4.01
CA ASP A 111 1.03 7.71 -4.95
C ASP A 111 1.63 8.22 -6.28
N LYS A 112 2.92 8.54 -6.30
CA LYS A 112 3.57 9.22 -7.42
C LYS A 112 4.32 8.24 -8.31
N ILE A 113 4.17 8.45 -9.62
CA ILE A 113 4.89 7.68 -10.65
C ILE A 113 5.70 8.65 -11.49
N THR A 114 6.99 8.37 -11.66
CA THR A 114 7.81 9.10 -12.62
C THR A 114 9.02 8.29 -13.07
N HIS A 115 9.61 8.68 -14.20
CA HIS A 115 10.79 8.00 -14.71
C HIS A 115 12.02 8.29 -13.84
N ILE A 116 12.81 7.26 -13.51
CA ILE A 116 13.97 7.35 -12.60
C ILE A 116 15.00 8.40 -13.04
N LYS A 117 15.20 8.57 -14.35
CA LYS A 117 16.04 9.64 -14.91
C LYS A 117 15.62 11.05 -14.44
N LYS A 118 14.32 11.35 -14.41
CA LYS A 118 13.82 12.65 -13.92
C LYS A 118 14.12 12.85 -12.44
N ILE A 119 14.01 11.79 -11.63
CA ILE A 119 14.37 11.82 -10.20
C ILE A 119 15.87 12.10 -10.05
N ALA A 120 16.71 11.42 -10.84
CA ALA A 120 18.16 11.59 -10.82
C ALA A 120 18.58 13.01 -11.25
N GLU A 121 18.00 13.53 -12.33
CA GLU A 121 18.22 14.90 -12.81
C GLU A 121 17.84 15.93 -11.73
N HIS A 122 16.64 15.79 -11.15
CA HIS A 122 16.19 16.68 -10.08
C HIS A 122 17.11 16.61 -8.84
N TYR A 123 17.61 15.41 -8.50
CA TYR A 123 18.55 15.24 -7.41
C TYR A 123 19.91 15.93 -7.68
N GLN A 124 20.43 15.80 -8.89
CA GLN A 124 21.68 16.45 -9.30
C GLN A 124 21.55 17.98 -9.29
N GLN A 125 20.44 18.52 -9.80
CA GLN A 125 20.16 19.96 -9.77
C GLN A 125 20.09 20.49 -8.33
N ARG A 126 19.38 19.79 -7.43
CA ARG A 126 19.34 20.14 -6.00
C ARG A 126 20.73 20.15 -5.36
N GLN A 127 21.55 19.16 -5.67
CA GLN A 127 22.93 19.12 -5.15
C GLN A 127 23.79 20.26 -5.71
N ALA A 128 23.67 20.58 -7.00
CA ALA A 128 24.42 21.66 -7.62
C ALA A 128 24.06 23.01 -6.99
N ALA A 129 22.76 23.29 -6.80
CA ALA A 129 22.29 24.50 -6.14
C ALA A 129 22.79 24.63 -4.70
N CYS A 130 22.73 23.54 -3.93
CA CYS A 130 23.23 23.52 -2.54
C CYS A 130 24.75 23.75 -2.46
N LYS A 131 25.52 23.25 -3.43
CA LYS A 131 26.97 23.50 -3.51
C LYS A 131 27.31 24.93 -3.92
N GLN A 132 26.44 25.59 -4.69
CA GLN A 132 26.63 26.98 -5.10
C GLN A 132 26.32 27.95 -3.95
N SER A 133 25.26 27.71 -3.18
CA SER A 133 24.95 28.53 -2.00
C SER A 133 26.05 28.44 -0.92
N ALA A 134 26.56 27.22 -0.66
CA ALA A 134 27.64 27.01 0.31
C ALA A 134 29.01 27.60 -0.11
N LYS A 135 29.19 27.95 -1.39
CA LYS A 135 30.38 28.66 -1.89
C LYS A 135 30.20 30.19 -1.90
N ALA A 136 28.96 30.69 -1.86
CA ALA A 136 28.67 32.12 -1.83
C ALA A 136 28.69 32.70 -0.39
N GLU A 137 28.60 31.84 0.63
CA GLU A 137 28.69 32.21 2.06
C GLU A 137 30.11 32.08 2.64
N LYS A 138 31.12 31.81 1.81
CA LYS A 138 32.55 31.82 2.17
C LYS A 138 33.25 32.96 1.46
#